data_AF-A0A7S3GC79-F1
#
_entry.id   AF-A0A7S3GC79-F1
#
_cell.length_a   1.000
_cell.length_b   1.000
_cell.length_c   1.000
_cell.angle_alpha   90.00
_cell.angle_beta   90.00
_cell.angle_gamma   90.00
#
_symmetry.space_group_name_H-M   'P 1'
#
loop_
_entity.id
_entity.type
_entity.pdbx_description
1 polymer ?
#
loop_
_entity_poly.entity_id
_entity_poly.type
_entity_poly.pdbx_seq_one_letter_code
_entity_poly.pdbx_strand_id
1 'polypeptide(L)'
;MMRERRSPHFGQDEGPTTLPELSGWKEEEKEGRKERSTAFVFAVLAVLFLVGGGVTYLSFRQVYYNTPTEKRQYLAIPHSIDSLKELVAAISHTQEAAPSSVLSAFVSLYILKQGFSIPGSVFLNLLAGALFGRVWGFLLVFIICPFGASLNYMLSHTFAGSLLTRHFPDRLAYLRTKVDENRDNLLYFLLFSRIFPFTPNWFLNFASPLVGIPFPLFFISVMLGLAPYNFLCVQAGNTLSQVTSASDVMNSSVVLQLVGVAAAFLAFGALRARAKKKHDNK
;
A
#
# COMPACT_ATOMS: atom_id res chain seq x y z
N MET A 1 -17.16 -85.30 20.57
CA MET A 1 -16.03 -84.34 20.56
C MET A 1 -16.09 -83.55 19.25
N MET A 2 -16.93 -82.52 19.18
CA MET A 2 -17.02 -81.61 18.03
C MET A 2 -17.49 -80.23 18.51
N ARG A 3 -16.81 -79.20 17.97
CA ARG A 3 -16.93 -77.77 18.25
C ARG A 3 -18.26 -77.18 17.76
N GLU A 4 -18.86 -76.30 18.54
CA GLU A 4 -19.80 -75.29 18.05
C GLU A 4 -19.25 -73.88 18.30
N ARG A 5 -19.28 -73.06 17.24
CA ARG A 5 -18.68 -71.73 17.14
C ARG A 5 -19.52 -70.71 17.92
N ARG A 6 -18.87 -69.89 18.75
CA ARG A 6 -19.45 -68.65 19.28
C ARG A 6 -19.53 -67.59 18.18
N SER A 7 -20.72 -67.06 17.96
CA SER A 7 -20.97 -65.81 17.23
C SER A 7 -20.48 -64.61 18.06
N PRO A 8 -19.77 -63.63 17.50
CA PRO A 8 -19.49 -62.40 18.22
C PRO A 8 -20.69 -61.45 18.15
N HIS A 9 -21.18 -61.06 19.33
CA HIS A 9 -22.06 -59.91 19.51
C HIS A 9 -21.35 -58.64 19.01
N PHE A 10 -21.97 -57.92 18.07
CA PHE A 10 -21.62 -56.54 17.78
C PHE A 10 -22.10 -55.67 18.96
N GLY A 11 -21.17 -55.21 19.77
CA GLY A 11 -21.40 -54.11 20.71
C GLY A 11 -21.54 -52.81 19.94
N GLN A 12 -22.71 -52.19 20.05
CA GLN A 12 -22.92 -50.77 19.80
C GLN A 12 -22.48 -50.03 21.07
N ASP A 13 -21.39 -49.27 21.02
CA ASP A 13 -21.08 -48.19 21.96
C ASP A 13 -19.90 -47.37 21.42
N GLU A 14 -20.21 -46.42 20.53
CA GLU A 14 -19.31 -45.31 20.16
C GLU A 14 -20.21 -44.08 19.98
N GLY A 15 -20.37 -43.29 21.05
CA GLY A 15 -20.96 -41.95 20.98
C GLY A 15 -20.08 -41.02 20.14
N PRO A 16 -20.61 -39.89 19.64
CA PRO A 16 -19.85 -39.02 18.76
C PRO A 16 -18.63 -38.45 19.49
N THR A 17 -17.44 -38.79 18.99
CA THR A 17 -16.17 -38.24 19.42
C THR A 17 -16.21 -36.73 19.21
N THR A 18 -16.34 -35.97 20.30
CA THR A 18 -16.29 -34.51 20.27
C THR A 18 -14.93 -34.10 19.73
N LEU A 19 -14.93 -33.43 18.57
CA LEU A 19 -13.75 -32.78 17.99
C LEU A 19 -13.09 -31.89 19.06
N PRO A 20 -11.75 -31.88 19.18
CA PRO A 20 -11.06 -31.00 20.11
C PRO A 20 -11.46 -29.55 19.89
N GLU A 21 -11.77 -28.88 20.99
CA GLU A 21 -12.25 -27.51 21.11
C GLU A 21 -11.54 -26.49 20.19
N LEU A 22 -12.25 -26.09 19.13
CA LEU A 22 -11.96 -24.88 18.33
C LEU A 22 -12.13 -23.57 19.13
N SER A 23 -12.60 -23.63 20.38
CA SER A 23 -12.68 -22.49 21.30
C SER A 23 -11.32 -22.06 21.80
N GLY A 24 -10.42 -23.02 22.12
CA GLY A 24 -9.08 -22.71 22.66
C GLY A 24 -8.20 -21.92 21.68
N TRP A 25 -8.25 -22.24 20.38
CA TRP A 25 -7.50 -21.52 19.35
C TRP A 25 -7.97 -20.07 19.17
N LYS A 26 -9.28 -19.81 19.33
CA LYS A 26 -9.84 -18.45 19.27
C LYS A 26 -9.58 -17.67 20.55
N GLU A 27 -9.42 -18.35 21.68
CA GLU A 27 -9.08 -17.73 22.96
C GLU A 27 -7.59 -17.39 23.01
N GLU A 28 -6.68 -18.25 22.55
CA GLU A 28 -5.24 -17.95 22.43
C GLU A 28 -4.96 -16.79 21.44
N GLU A 29 -5.69 -16.71 20.31
CA GLU A 29 -5.61 -15.55 19.40
C GLU A 29 -6.11 -14.24 20.05
N LYS A 30 -7.11 -14.33 20.94
CA LYS A 30 -7.65 -13.18 21.69
C LYS A 30 -6.73 -12.77 22.86
N GLU A 31 -6.11 -13.73 23.52
CA GLU A 31 -5.27 -13.53 24.71
C GLU A 31 -3.86 -13.04 24.36
N GLY A 32 -3.34 -13.41 23.17
CA GLY A 32 -2.12 -12.85 22.59
C GLY A 32 -2.22 -11.38 22.17
N ARG A 33 -3.44 -10.85 21.99
CA ARG A 33 -3.69 -9.44 21.70
C ARG A 33 -3.95 -8.66 23.00
N LYS A 34 -3.01 -8.73 23.95
CA LYS A 34 -2.97 -7.81 25.10
C LYS A 34 -3.08 -6.38 24.57
N GLU A 35 -4.15 -5.69 24.94
CA GLU A 35 -4.45 -4.35 24.44
C GLU A 35 -3.32 -3.41 24.89
N ARG A 36 -2.34 -3.21 24.02
CA ARG A 36 -1.20 -2.34 24.31
C ARG A 36 -1.75 -0.96 24.57
N SER A 37 -1.33 -0.35 25.69
CA SER A 37 -1.72 1.02 26.02
C SER A 37 -1.50 1.91 24.79
N THR A 38 -2.50 2.72 24.44
CA THR A 38 -2.44 3.61 23.28
C THR A 38 -1.18 4.49 23.30
N ALA A 39 -0.72 4.89 24.50
CA ALA A 39 0.52 5.62 24.69
C ALA A 39 1.77 4.85 24.22
N PHE A 40 1.83 3.53 24.50
CA PHE A 40 2.92 2.68 24.04
C PHE A 40 2.94 2.57 22.52
N VAL A 41 1.77 2.41 21.89
CA VAL A 41 1.65 2.38 20.42
C VAL A 41 2.18 3.68 19.81
N PHE A 42 1.75 4.83 20.33
CA PHE A 42 2.25 6.12 19.85
C PHE A 42 3.74 6.29 20.08
N ALA A 43 4.28 5.86 21.21
CA ALA A 43 5.72 5.91 21.49
C ALA A 43 6.53 5.08 20.48
N VAL A 44 6.09 3.85 20.18
CA VAL A 44 6.78 3.00 19.19
C VAL A 44 6.70 3.61 17.79
N LEU A 45 5.53 4.10 17.38
CA LEU A 45 5.38 4.78 16.08
C LEU A 45 6.25 6.03 15.99
N ALA A 46 6.35 6.81 17.07
CA ALA A 46 7.21 7.99 17.14
C ALA A 46 8.70 7.60 17.01
N VAL A 47 9.15 6.57 17.71
CA VAL A 47 10.53 6.07 17.58
C VAL A 47 10.83 5.61 16.16
N LEU A 48 9.93 4.82 15.55
CA LEU A 48 10.10 4.36 14.16
C LEU A 48 10.11 5.53 13.17
N PHE A 49 9.29 6.55 13.41
CA PHE A 49 9.26 7.76 12.60
C PHE A 49 10.56 8.55 12.73
N LEU A 50 11.10 8.69 13.95
CA LEU A 50 12.36 9.38 14.21
C LEU A 50 13.55 8.63 13.60
N VAL A 51 13.57 7.29 13.67
CA VAL A 51 14.60 6.47 13.05
C VAL A 51 14.56 6.62 11.53
N GLY A 52 13.39 6.46 10.92
CA GLY A 52 13.21 6.64 9.48
C GLY A 52 13.52 8.08 9.03
N GLY A 53 13.08 9.07 9.79
CA GLY A 53 13.40 10.48 9.60
C GLY A 53 14.90 10.77 9.72
N GLY A 54 15.60 10.12 10.63
CA GLY A 54 17.06 10.18 10.75
C GLY A 54 17.77 9.64 9.51
N VAL A 55 17.34 8.49 8.99
CA VAL A 55 17.87 7.94 7.72
C VAL A 55 17.63 8.90 6.56
N THR A 56 16.40 9.39 6.42
CA THR A 56 16.06 10.38 5.39
C THR A 56 16.90 11.65 5.53
N TYR A 57 17.06 12.18 6.74
CA TYR A 57 17.89 13.35 7.02
C TYR A 57 19.35 13.13 6.63
N LEU A 58 19.93 11.97 6.94
CA LEU A 58 21.30 11.64 6.53
C LEU A 58 21.45 11.56 5.02
N SER A 59 20.48 10.99 4.30
CA SER A 59 20.47 10.97 2.84
C SER A 59 20.35 12.38 2.24
N PHE A 60 19.46 13.23 2.78
CA PHE A 60 19.35 14.63 2.36
C PHE A 60 20.62 15.44 2.68
N ARG A 61 21.28 15.15 3.79
CA ARG A 61 22.56 15.76 4.16
C ARG A 61 23.63 15.45 3.11
N GLN A 62 23.68 14.23 2.58
CA GLN A 62 24.59 13.91 1.46
C GLN A 62 24.28 14.74 0.22
N VAL A 63 22.99 14.87 -0.15
CA VAL A 63 22.56 15.73 -1.27
C VAL A 63 22.99 17.18 -1.02
N TYR A 64 22.80 17.71 0.19
CA TYR A 64 23.18 19.08 0.56
C TYR A 64 24.67 19.34 0.39
N TYR A 65 25.54 18.42 0.84
CA TYR A 65 26.99 18.59 0.70
C TYR A 65 27.47 18.45 -0.74
N ASN A 66 26.84 17.59 -1.54
CA ASN A 66 27.16 17.42 -2.96
C ASN A 66 26.56 18.51 -3.85
N THR A 67 25.66 19.35 -3.32
CA THR A 67 25.08 20.48 -4.05
C THR A 67 25.96 21.73 -3.92
N PRO A 68 26.25 22.45 -5.02
CA PRO A 68 26.99 23.72 -4.98
C PRO A 68 26.39 24.73 -4.01
N THR A 69 27.23 25.48 -3.29
CA THR A 69 26.80 26.37 -2.20
C THR A 69 25.71 27.36 -2.60
N GLU A 70 25.79 27.92 -3.82
CA GLU A 70 24.85 28.91 -4.37
C GLU A 70 23.44 28.34 -4.60
N LYS A 71 23.33 27.03 -4.82
CA LYS A 71 22.06 26.34 -5.11
C LYS A 71 21.39 25.75 -3.86
N ARG A 72 22.08 25.72 -2.71
CA ARG A 72 21.57 25.11 -1.47
C ARG A 72 20.32 25.78 -0.93
N GLN A 73 20.13 27.07 -1.20
CA GLN A 73 18.92 27.81 -0.80
C GLN A 73 17.62 27.28 -1.44
N TYR A 74 17.73 26.61 -2.59
CA TYR A 74 16.59 26.02 -3.30
C TYR A 74 16.29 24.57 -2.87
N LEU A 75 17.07 23.99 -1.96
CA LEU A 75 16.82 22.66 -1.38
C LEU A 75 15.76 22.70 -0.27
N ALA A 76 14.63 23.32 -0.55
CA ALA A 76 13.49 23.43 0.35
C ALA A 76 12.39 22.43 -0.03
N ILE A 77 11.47 22.14 0.91
CA ILE A 77 10.28 21.33 0.62
C ILE A 77 9.41 22.11 -0.36
N PRO A 78 9.06 21.54 -1.53
CA PRO A 78 8.30 22.28 -2.52
C PRO A 78 6.84 22.36 -2.07
N HIS A 79 6.33 23.59 -1.92
CA HIS A 79 4.93 23.86 -1.60
C HIS A 79 4.10 24.21 -2.84
N SER A 80 4.76 24.48 -3.97
CA SER A 80 4.15 24.82 -5.26
C SER A 80 4.86 24.10 -6.41
N ILE A 81 4.25 24.10 -7.60
CA ILE A 81 4.88 23.57 -8.81
C ILE A 81 6.13 24.40 -9.18
N ASP A 82 6.14 25.70 -8.92
CA ASP A 82 7.29 26.55 -9.22
C ASP A 82 8.45 26.29 -8.25
N SER A 83 8.17 26.15 -6.95
CA SER A 83 9.18 25.70 -5.98
C SER A 83 9.71 24.29 -6.30
N LEU A 84 8.88 23.43 -6.89
CA LEU A 84 9.31 22.12 -7.38
C LEU A 84 10.26 22.24 -8.57
N LYS A 85 10.02 23.17 -9.51
CA LYS A 85 10.92 23.46 -10.64
C LYS A 85 12.26 23.99 -10.16
N GLU A 86 12.26 24.91 -9.19
CA GLU A 86 13.49 25.43 -8.56
C GLU A 86 14.29 24.32 -7.87
N LEU A 87 13.60 23.48 -7.10
CA LEU A 87 14.21 22.32 -6.45
C LEU A 87 14.83 21.36 -7.47
N VAL A 88 14.12 21.04 -8.54
CA VAL A 88 14.64 20.19 -9.62
C VAL A 88 15.89 20.83 -10.24
N ALA A 89 15.85 22.11 -10.59
CA ALA A 89 16.99 22.82 -11.17
C ALA A 89 18.23 22.84 -10.23
N ALA A 90 18.01 22.86 -8.92
CA ALA A 90 19.06 22.76 -7.92
C ALA A 90 19.64 21.34 -7.82
N ILE A 91 18.79 20.32 -7.83
CA ILE A 91 19.17 18.91 -7.68
C ILE A 91 19.77 18.33 -8.96
N SER A 92 19.39 18.78 -10.16
CA SER A 92 19.87 18.23 -11.44
C SER A 92 21.40 18.22 -11.53
N HIS A 93 22.07 19.28 -11.07
CA HIS A 93 23.53 19.34 -11.02
C HIS A 93 24.11 18.30 -10.05
N THR A 94 23.47 18.12 -8.90
CA THR A 94 23.87 17.14 -7.88
C THR A 94 23.61 15.70 -8.34
N GLN A 95 22.60 15.50 -9.20
CA GLN A 95 22.27 14.20 -9.76
C GLN A 95 23.35 13.71 -10.72
N GLU A 96 23.96 14.60 -11.51
CA GLU A 96 25.09 14.26 -12.38
C GLU A 96 26.36 13.96 -11.57
N ALA A 97 26.64 14.75 -10.53
CA ALA A 97 27.83 14.60 -9.70
C ALA A 97 27.75 13.42 -8.71
N ALA A 98 26.58 13.17 -8.13
CA ALA A 98 26.37 12.20 -7.06
C ALA A 98 24.97 11.53 -7.16
N PRO A 99 24.71 10.70 -8.19
CA PRO A 99 23.40 10.11 -8.44
C PRO A 99 22.91 9.21 -7.30
N SER A 100 23.82 8.52 -6.61
CA SER A 100 23.49 7.64 -5.48
C SER A 100 22.93 8.41 -4.28
N SER A 101 23.42 9.62 -4.01
CA SER A 101 22.90 10.47 -2.94
C SER A 101 21.47 10.92 -3.23
N VAL A 102 21.20 11.35 -4.47
CA VAL A 102 19.85 11.76 -4.88
C VAL A 102 18.88 10.58 -4.84
N LEU A 103 19.30 9.41 -5.34
CA LEU A 103 18.50 8.19 -5.31
C LEU A 103 18.18 7.76 -3.87
N SER A 104 19.16 7.73 -2.97
CA SER A 104 18.94 7.32 -1.58
C SER A 104 18.04 8.29 -0.81
N ALA A 105 18.18 9.61 -1.04
CA ALA A 105 17.28 10.62 -0.47
C ALA A 105 15.85 10.46 -0.97
N PHE A 106 15.69 10.24 -2.29
CA PHE A 106 14.38 10.01 -2.89
C PHE A 106 13.70 8.75 -2.33
N VAL A 107 14.40 7.61 -2.33
CA VAL A 107 13.86 6.33 -1.88
C VAL A 107 13.50 6.36 -0.39
N SER A 108 14.40 6.88 0.46
CA SER A 108 14.15 6.96 1.90
C SER A 108 12.97 7.87 2.23
N LEU A 109 12.87 9.03 1.59
CA LEU A 109 11.73 9.94 1.75
C LEU A 109 10.43 9.29 1.29
N TYR A 110 10.43 8.63 0.13
CA TYR A 110 9.24 7.97 -0.40
C TYR A 110 8.75 6.87 0.54
N ILE A 111 9.65 6.02 1.04
CA ILE A 111 9.32 4.94 1.98
C ILE A 111 8.81 5.52 3.31
N LEU A 112 9.45 6.55 3.85
CA LEU A 112 9.03 7.20 5.10
C LEU A 112 7.62 7.79 4.95
N LYS A 113 7.41 8.61 3.91
CA LYS A 113 6.13 9.23 3.58
C LYS A 113 5.05 8.15 3.42
N GLN A 114 5.30 7.14 2.60
CA GLN A 114 4.31 6.11 2.26
C GLN A 114 4.01 5.18 3.45
N GLY A 115 5.05 4.85 4.22
CA GLY A 115 5.00 4.03 5.43
C GLY A 115 4.13 4.65 6.52
N PHE A 116 4.22 5.97 6.69
CA PHE A 116 3.44 6.72 7.68
C PHE A 116 2.15 7.35 7.14
N SER A 117 1.66 6.89 5.97
CA SER A 117 0.40 7.38 5.39
C SER A 117 0.38 8.89 5.09
N ILE A 118 1.54 9.55 4.98
CA ILE A 118 1.59 11.01 4.77
C ILE A 118 1.06 11.32 3.35
N PRO A 119 0.12 12.28 3.18
CA PRO A 119 -0.37 12.67 1.86
C PRO A 119 0.70 13.39 1.03
N GLY A 120 0.49 13.54 -0.28
CA GLY A 120 1.43 14.26 -1.17
C GLY A 120 2.22 13.40 -2.16
N SER A 121 1.71 12.22 -2.54
CA SER A 121 2.38 11.36 -3.52
C SER A 121 2.55 12.01 -4.90
N VAL A 122 1.67 12.95 -5.27
CA VAL A 122 1.74 13.68 -6.54
C VAL A 122 3.11 14.35 -6.71
N PHE A 123 3.56 15.09 -5.70
CA PHE A 123 4.83 15.84 -5.76
C PHE A 123 6.04 14.91 -5.90
N LEU A 124 6.08 13.81 -5.16
CA LEU A 124 7.18 12.85 -5.27
C LEU A 124 7.18 12.11 -6.62
N ASN A 125 6.01 11.80 -7.17
CA ASN A 125 5.93 11.18 -8.49
C ASN A 125 6.32 12.15 -9.61
N LEU A 126 5.91 13.43 -9.52
CA LEU A 126 6.37 14.48 -10.43
C LEU A 126 7.89 14.65 -10.34
N LEU A 127 8.43 14.71 -9.11
CA LEU A 127 9.86 14.79 -8.86
C LEU A 127 10.62 13.59 -9.46
N ALA A 128 10.07 12.38 -9.34
CA ALA A 128 10.67 11.19 -9.95
C ALA A 128 10.78 11.31 -11.48
N GLY A 129 9.74 11.84 -12.13
CA GLY A 129 9.75 12.09 -13.56
C GLY A 129 10.71 13.18 -13.98
N ALA A 130 10.82 14.24 -13.18
CA ALA A 130 11.71 15.36 -13.46
C ALA A 130 13.19 15.01 -13.28
N LEU A 131 13.52 14.17 -12.28
CA LEU A 131 14.89 13.76 -12.00
C LEU A 131 15.31 12.55 -12.84
N PHE A 132 14.56 11.45 -12.78
CA PHE A 132 14.97 10.17 -13.38
C PHE A 132 14.38 9.93 -14.78
N GLY A 133 13.58 10.88 -15.28
CA GLY A 133 12.86 10.75 -16.53
C GLY A 133 11.68 9.76 -16.44
N ARG A 134 10.94 9.66 -17.54
CA ARG A 134 9.69 8.89 -17.61
C ARG A 134 9.85 7.41 -17.27
N VAL A 135 10.81 6.72 -17.90
CA VAL A 135 10.94 5.26 -17.80
C VAL A 135 11.53 4.86 -16.45
N TRP A 136 12.71 5.40 -16.10
CA TRP A 136 13.39 5.05 -14.86
C TRP A 136 12.69 5.61 -13.63
N GLY A 137 12.12 6.82 -13.70
CA GLY A 137 11.29 7.37 -12.64
C GLY A 137 10.06 6.52 -12.37
N PHE A 138 9.40 6.02 -13.42
CA PHE A 138 8.24 5.14 -13.26
C PHE A 138 8.64 3.79 -12.66
N LEU A 139 9.68 3.13 -13.18
CA LEU A 139 10.16 1.85 -12.64
C LEU A 139 10.57 1.98 -11.17
N LEU A 140 11.25 3.08 -10.81
CA LEU A 140 11.62 3.37 -9.44
C LEU A 140 10.38 3.48 -8.54
N VAL A 141 9.41 4.32 -8.90
CA VAL A 141 8.17 4.50 -8.13
C VAL A 141 7.35 3.21 -8.08
N PHE A 142 7.26 2.47 -9.18
CA PHE A 142 6.56 1.19 -9.29
C PHE A 142 7.10 0.15 -8.30
N ILE A 143 8.41 0.14 -8.08
CA ILE A 143 9.07 -0.75 -7.11
C ILE A 143 8.91 -0.23 -5.68
N ILE A 144 9.29 1.03 -5.39
CA ILE A 144 9.35 1.51 -4.00
C ILE A 144 7.97 1.73 -3.37
N CYS A 145 6.94 2.01 -4.17
CA CYS A 145 5.60 2.30 -3.67
C CYS A 145 4.97 1.12 -2.90
N PRO A 146 4.95 -0.12 -3.42
CA PRO A 146 4.48 -1.27 -2.66
C PRO A 146 5.35 -1.59 -1.45
N PHE A 147 6.67 -1.36 -1.47
CA PHE A 147 7.51 -1.52 -0.27
C PHE A 147 7.17 -0.52 0.84
N GLY A 148 7.01 0.77 0.51
CA GLY A 148 6.57 1.77 1.48
C GLY A 148 5.16 1.46 2.03
N ALA A 149 4.25 1.01 1.17
CA ALA A 149 2.91 0.59 1.60
C ALA A 149 2.92 -0.69 2.46
N SER A 150 3.89 -1.58 2.25
CA SER A 150 4.08 -2.78 3.06
C SER A 150 4.49 -2.43 4.48
N LEU A 151 5.37 -1.44 4.65
CA LEU A 151 5.73 -0.92 5.98
C LEU A 151 4.48 -0.43 6.72
N ASN A 152 3.64 0.34 6.04
CA ASN A 152 2.36 0.82 6.56
C ASN A 152 1.43 -0.33 6.97
N TYR A 153 1.27 -1.34 6.10
CA TYR A 153 0.50 -2.54 6.38
C TYR A 153 1.01 -3.26 7.64
N MET A 154 2.33 -3.44 7.77
CA MET A 154 2.96 -4.12 8.91
C MET A 154 2.79 -3.32 10.21
N LEU A 155 2.98 -2.00 10.15
CA LEU A 155 2.73 -1.11 11.29
C LEU A 155 1.27 -1.20 11.74
N SER A 156 0.34 -1.18 10.79
CA SER A 156 -1.08 -1.26 11.09
C SER A 156 -1.47 -2.62 11.68
N HIS A 157 -0.99 -3.71 11.08
CA HIS A 157 -1.22 -5.07 11.56
C HIS A 157 -0.75 -5.27 13.02
N THR A 158 0.39 -4.64 13.37
CA THR A 158 1.03 -4.83 14.68
C THR A 158 0.50 -3.88 15.75
N PHE A 159 0.12 -2.65 15.38
CA PHE A 159 -0.11 -1.57 16.35
C PHE A 159 -1.46 -0.86 16.23
N ALA A 160 -2.17 -0.96 15.10
CA ALA A 160 -3.30 -0.06 14.81
C ALA A 160 -4.69 -0.63 15.05
N GLY A 161 -4.80 -1.89 15.51
CA GLY A 161 -6.10 -2.55 15.71
C GLY A 161 -7.07 -1.75 16.59
N SER A 162 -6.60 -1.20 17.71
CA SER A 162 -7.44 -0.38 18.61
C SER A 162 -7.61 1.06 18.11
N LEU A 163 -6.60 1.64 17.45
CA LEU A 163 -6.62 3.03 17.01
C LEU A 163 -7.65 3.28 15.92
N LEU A 164 -7.71 2.43 14.90
CA LEU A 164 -8.61 2.63 13.76
C LEU A 164 -10.05 2.27 14.08
N THR A 165 -10.25 1.22 14.87
CA THR A 165 -11.58 0.83 15.35
C THR A 165 -12.24 1.94 16.16
N ARG A 166 -11.44 2.76 16.87
CA ARG A 166 -11.93 3.90 17.64
C ARG A 166 -12.23 5.14 16.80
N HIS A 167 -11.39 5.46 15.80
CA HIS A 167 -11.51 6.71 15.03
C HIS A 167 -12.35 6.60 13.75
N PHE A 168 -12.39 5.41 13.14
CA PHE A 168 -13.10 5.17 11.88
C PHE A 168 -13.88 3.84 11.88
N PRO A 169 -14.72 3.57 12.91
CA PRO A 169 -15.47 2.31 13.00
C PRO A 169 -16.34 2.06 11.77
N ASP A 170 -17.10 3.06 11.32
CA ASP A 170 -18.06 2.91 10.22
C ASP A 170 -17.38 2.61 8.88
N ARG A 171 -16.28 3.30 8.58
CA ARG A 171 -15.51 3.05 7.35
C ARG A 171 -14.84 1.69 7.36
N LEU A 172 -14.36 1.25 8.53
CA LEU A 172 -13.74 -0.05 8.69
C LEU A 172 -14.79 -1.18 8.54
N ALA A 173 -15.96 -1.01 9.14
CA ALA A 173 -17.09 -1.92 8.98
C ALA A 173 -17.54 -1.99 7.51
N TYR A 174 -17.72 -0.85 6.85
CA TYR A 174 -18.07 -0.78 5.43
C TYR A 174 -17.03 -1.50 4.55
N LEU A 175 -15.74 -1.23 4.76
CA LEU A 175 -14.69 -1.89 4.01
C LEU A 175 -14.69 -3.40 4.25
N ARG A 176 -14.91 -3.83 5.50
CA ARG A 176 -15.01 -5.26 5.86
C ARG A 176 -16.15 -5.94 5.12
N THR A 177 -17.36 -5.36 5.14
CA THR A 177 -18.50 -5.87 4.38
C THR A 177 -18.18 -5.97 2.89
N LYS A 178 -17.55 -4.94 2.30
CA LYS A 178 -17.16 -4.98 0.88
C LYS A 178 -16.11 -6.02 0.57
N VAL A 179 -15.14 -6.25 1.46
CA VAL A 179 -14.14 -7.32 1.34
C VAL A 179 -14.82 -8.69 1.40
N ASP A 180 -15.76 -8.89 2.33
CA ASP A 180 -16.48 -10.14 2.48
C ASP A 180 -17.40 -10.42 1.28
N GLU A 181 -18.11 -9.41 0.76
CA GLU A 181 -18.90 -9.51 -0.48
C GLU A 181 -18.06 -9.87 -1.72
N ASN A 182 -16.78 -9.47 -1.74
CA ASN A 182 -15.88 -9.65 -2.89
C ASN A 182 -14.78 -10.69 -2.63
N ARG A 183 -14.95 -11.60 -1.67
CA ARG A 183 -13.95 -12.63 -1.29
C ARG A 183 -13.39 -13.40 -2.48
N ASP A 184 -14.24 -13.84 -3.39
CA ASP A 184 -13.85 -14.64 -4.56
C ASP A 184 -13.03 -13.86 -5.60
N ASN A 185 -13.15 -12.53 -5.61
CA ASN A 185 -12.51 -11.64 -6.59
C ASN A 185 -11.74 -10.50 -5.89
N LEU A 186 -11.19 -10.79 -4.71
CA LEU A 186 -10.66 -9.77 -3.80
C LEU A 186 -9.57 -8.91 -4.47
N LEU A 187 -8.69 -9.52 -5.28
CA LEU A 187 -7.66 -8.78 -6.02
C LEU A 187 -8.26 -7.72 -6.95
N TYR A 188 -9.31 -8.06 -7.72
CA TYR A 188 -9.95 -7.12 -8.64
C TYR A 188 -10.64 -5.99 -7.90
N PHE A 189 -11.32 -6.30 -6.79
CA PHE A 189 -11.91 -5.29 -5.90
C PHE A 189 -10.85 -4.31 -5.39
N LEU A 190 -9.67 -4.81 -4.98
CA LEU A 190 -8.58 -3.97 -4.49
C LEU A 190 -7.94 -3.13 -5.59
N LEU A 191 -7.73 -3.69 -6.79
CA LEU A 191 -7.22 -2.93 -7.95
C LEU A 191 -8.17 -1.79 -8.29
N PHE A 192 -9.46 -2.09 -8.40
CA PHE A 192 -10.47 -1.08 -8.68
C PHE A 192 -10.49 0.03 -7.62
N SER A 193 -10.45 -0.34 -6.34
CA SER A 193 -10.48 0.60 -5.22
C SER A 193 -9.27 1.56 -5.17
N ARG A 194 -8.16 1.22 -5.84
CA ARG A 194 -6.93 2.03 -5.88
C ARG A 194 -6.83 2.91 -7.12
N ILE A 195 -7.36 2.42 -8.25
CA ILE A 195 -7.41 3.19 -9.49
C ILE A 195 -8.50 4.26 -9.39
N PHE A 196 -9.63 3.94 -8.76
CA PHE A 196 -10.74 4.87 -8.61
C PHE A 196 -10.53 5.81 -7.41
N PRO A 197 -10.68 7.15 -7.56
CA PRO A 197 -10.33 8.12 -6.51
C PRO A 197 -11.24 8.16 -5.27
N PHE A 198 -12.17 7.23 -5.08
CA PHE A 198 -13.13 7.29 -3.97
C PHE A 198 -12.53 6.95 -2.61
N THR A 199 -11.67 5.92 -2.56
CA THR A 199 -11.05 5.50 -1.29
C THR A 199 -9.63 6.02 -1.23
N PRO A 200 -9.26 6.81 -0.20
CA PRO A 200 -7.89 7.27 -0.06
C PRO A 200 -6.93 6.09 0.07
N ASN A 201 -5.86 6.09 -0.72
CA ASN A 201 -4.88 5.00 -0.72
C ASN A 201 -4.21 4.79 0.64
N TRP A 202 -4.01 5.86 1.40
CA TRP A 202 -3.49 5.77 2.77
C TRP A 202 -4.43 4.95 3.68
N PHE A 203 -5.74 5.12 3.51
CA PHE A 203 -6.74 4.41 4.30
C PHE A 203 -6.76 2.93 3.93
N LEU A 204 -6.73 2.59 2.63
CA LEU A 204 -6.63 1.19 2.20
C LEU A 204 -5.36 0.51 2.75
N ASN A 205 -4.22 1.19 2.71
CA ASN A 205 -2.97 0.64 3.23
C ASN A 205 -3.05 0.32 4.72
N PHE A 206 -3.64 1.23 5.47
CA PHE A 206 -3.76 1.09 6.91
C PHE A 206 -4.89 0.12 7.31
N ALA A 207 -6.04 0.12 6.64
CA ALA A 207 -7.19 -0.71 7.00
C ALA A 207 -7.08 -2.17 6.52
N SER A 208 -6.31 -2.43 5.46
CA SER A 208 -6.18 -3.77 4.85
C SER A 208 -5.90 -4.91 5.83
N PRO A 209 -4.90 -4.84 6.74
CA PRO A 209 -4.64 -5.93 7.67
C PRO A 209 -5.75 -6.13 8.71
N LEU A 210 -6.56 -5.10 8.98
CA LEU A 210 -7.62 -5.14 9.99
C LEU A 210 -8.90 -5.78 9.46
N VAL A 211 -9.13 -5.70 8.15
CA VAL A 211 -10.28 -6.34 7.46
C VAL A 211 -9.93 -7.72 6.89
N GLY A 212 -8.74 -8.25 7.20
CA GLY A 212 -8.34 -9.59 6.81
C GLY A 212 -7.90 -9.74 5.35
N ILE A 213 -7.46 -8.66 4.69
CA ILE A 213 -6.85 -8.75 3.36
C ILE A 213 -5.46 -9.36 3.51
N PRO A 214 -5.12 -10.46 2.80
CA PRO A 214 -3.81 -11.09 2.92
C PRO A 214 -2.72 -10.24 2.25
N PHE A 215 -1.52 -10.26 2.85
CA PHE A 215 -0.39 -9.43 2.41
C PHE A 215 -0.02 -9.57 0.92
N PRO A 216 0.03 -10.77 0.30
CA PRO A 216 0.38 -10.89 -1.11
C PRO A 216 -0.61 -10.17 -2.04
N LEU A 217 -1.92 -10.28 -1.76
CA LEU A 217 -2.96 -9.59 -2.53
C LEU A 217 -2.88 -8.08 -2.30
N PHE A 218 -2.62 -7.66 -1.07
CA PHE A 218 -2.36 -6.27 -0.74
C PHE A 218 -1.18 -5.72 -1.56
N PHE A 219 -0.02 -6.38 -1.52
CA PHE A 219 1.20 -5.94 -2.21
C PHE A 219 0.98 -5.79 -3.71
N ILE A 220 0.42 -6.82 -4.35
CA ILE A 220 0.12 -6.80 -5.80
C ILE A 220 -0.89 -5.70 -6.12
N SER A 221 -1.91 -5.50 -5.28
CA SER A 221 -2.90 -4.44 -5.49
C SER A 221 -2.28 -3.05 -5.45
N VAL A 222 -1.32 -2.78 -4.53
CA VAL A 222 -0.60 -1.50 -4.49
C VAL A 222 0.23 -1.34 -5.75
N MET A 223 1.02 -2.37 -6.10
CA MET A 223 1.95 -2.34 -7.23
C MET A 223 1.23 -2.10 -8.55
N LEU A 224 0.17 -2.86 -8.86
CA LEU A 224 -0.55 -2.75 -10.12
C LEU A 224 -1.64 -1.68 -10.11
N GLY A 225 -2.36 -1.52 -8.99
CA GLY A 225 -3.47 -0.58 -8.89
C GLY A 225 -3.03 0.88 -8.90
N LEU A 226 -1.81 1.18 -8.42
CA LEU A 226 -1.26 2.54 -8.47
C LEU A 226 -0.41 2.81 -9.70
N ALA A 227 -0.05 1.78 -10.48
CA ALA A 227 0.80 1.94 -11.65
C ALA A 227 0.26 2.99 -12.66
N PRO A 228 -1.04 3.01 -13.02
CA PRO A 228 -1.55 4.00 -13.97
C PRO A 228 -1.42 5.44 -13.45
N TYR A 229 -1.80 5.67 -12.20
CA TYR A 229 -1.70 6.96 -11.55
C TYR A 229 -0.23 7.42 -11.41
N ASN A 230 0.65 6.52 -10.97
CA ASN A 230 2.08 6.80 -10.83
C ASN A 230 2.71 7.12 -12.18
N PHE A 231 2.38 6.37 -13.23
CA PHE A 231 2.85 6.62 -14.59
C PHE A 231 2.43 8.01 -15.08
N LEU A 232 1.17 8.40 -14.92
CA LEU A 232 0.68 9.71 -15.36
C LEU A 232 1.35 10.86 -14.61
N CYS A 233 1.56 10.72 -13.29
CA CYS A 233 2.27 11.72 -12.50
C CYS A 233 3.75 11.81 -12.91
N VAL A 234 4.44 10.67 -13.07
CA VAL A 234 5.84 10.64 -13.53
C VAL A 234 5.96 11.23 -14.93
N GLN A 235 5.01 10.92 -15.81
CA GLN A 235 4.95 11.48 -17.15
C GLN A 235 4.82 13.00 -17.13
N ALA A 236 3.93 13.55 -16.31
CA ALA A 236 3.78 14.99 -16.14
C ALA A 236 5.05 15.63 -15.55
N GLY A 237 5.74 14.94 -14.65
CA GLY A 237 7.02 15.36 -14.08
C GLY A 237 8.15 15.40 -15.09
N ASN A 238 8.20 14.46 -16.04
CA ASN A 238 9.16 14.51 -17.15
C ASN A 238 8.93 15.72 -18.06
N THR A 239 7.73 16.28 -18.07
CA THR A 239 7.38 17.52 -18.80
C THR A 239 7.09 18.65 -17.83
N LEU A 240 7.77 18.70 -16.66
CA LEU A 240 7.48 19.63 -15.57
C LEU A 240 7.51 21.11 -16.01
N SER A 241 8.36 21.47 -16.99
CA SER A 241 8.40 22.82 -17.55
C SER A 241 7.07 23.28 -18.17
N GLN A 242 6.23 22.34 -18.62
CA GLN A 242 4.92 22.58 -19.20
C GLN A 242 3.78 22.49 -18.17
N VAL A 243 4.05 22.05 -16.94
CA VAL A 243 3.05 21.91 -15.88
C VAL A 243 2.92 23.24 -15.14
N THR A 244 1.70 23.77 -15.09
CA THR A 244 1.37 25.03 -14.41
C THR A 244 0.79 24.83 -13.02
N SER A 245 0.02 23.76 -12.79
CA SER A 245 -0.60 23.48 -11.49
C SER A 245 -0.71 21.98 -11.20
N ALA A 246 -0.85 21.62 -9.92
CA ALA A 246 -1.11 20.23 -9.52
C ALA A 246 -2.47 19.71 -10.03
N SER A 247 -3.45 20.60 -10.22
CA SER A 247 -4.74 20.28 -10.85
C SER A 247 -4.61 19.91 -12.33
N ASP A 248 -3.63 20.45 -13.05
CA ASP A 248 -3.42 20.11 -14.47
C ASP A 248 -2.97 18.65 -14.64
N VAL A 249 -2.29 18.11 -13.64
CA VAL A 249 -1.86 16.70 -13.60
C VAL A 249 -3.05 15.77 -13.41
N MET A 250 -4.08 16.21 -12.68
CA MET A 250 -5.32 15.47 -12.42
C MET A 250 -6.51 16.07 -13.16
N ASN A 251 -6.32 16.44 -14.43
CA ASN A 251 -7.39 16.96 -15.26
C ASN A 251 -8.44 15.89 -15.61
N SER A 252 -9.59 16.33 -16.12
CA SER A 252 -10.73 15.44 -16.46
C SER A 252 -10.37 14.34 -17.46
N SER A 253 -9.39 14.56 -18.35
CA SER A 253 -8.91 13.55 -19.30
C SER A 253 -8.13 12.45 -18.60
N VAL A 254 -7.23 12.79 -17.69
CA VAL A 254 -6.47 11.85 -16.84
C VAL A 254 -7.43 11.02 -15.98
N VAL A 255 -8.42 11.67 -15.35
CA VAL A 255 -9.44 10.96 -14.58
C VAL A 255 -10.20 9.97 -15.49
N LEU A 256 -10.59 10.38 -16.69
CA LEU A 256 -11.28 9.49 -17.63
C LEU A 256 -10.42 8.30 -18.06
N GLN A 257 -9.11 8.50 -18.27
CA GLN A 257 -8.16 7.43 -18.58
C GLN A 257 -8.05 6.42 -17.41
N LEU A 258 -7.93 6.92 -16.18
CA LEU A 258 -7.89 6.06 -14.98
C LEU A 258 -9.19 5.27 -14.83
N VAL A 259 -10.34 5.91 -15.04
CA VAL A 259 -11.65 5.25 -15.04
C VAL A 259 -11.74 4.19 -16.13
N GLY A 260 -11.25 4.47 -17.34
CA GLY A 260 -11.20 3.52 -18.45
C GLY A 260 -10.35 2.27 -18.13
N VAL A 261 -9.17 2.47 -17.55
CA VAL A 261 -8.30 1.36 -17.09
C VAL A 261 -8.99 0.56 -15.99
N ALA A 262 -9.61 1.22 -15.01
CA ALA A 262 -10.37 0.55 -13.95
C ALA A 262 -11.52 -0.30 -14.51
N ALA A 263 -12.28 0.26 -15.45
CA ALA A 263 -13.39 -0.43 -16.11
C ALA A 263 -12.92 -1.66 -16.91
N ALA A 264 -11.77 -1.57 -17.60
CA ALA A 264 -11.18 -2.70 -18.31
C ALA A 264 -10.82 -3.85 -17.35
N PHE A 265 -10.21 -3.54 -16.19
CA PHE A 265 -9.91 -4.55 -15.16
C PHE A 265 -11.17 -5.22 -14.61
N LEU A 266 -12.23 -4.44 -14.35
CA LEU A 266 -13.52 -4.97 -13.90
C LEU A 266 -14.19 -5.86 -14.96
N ALA A 267 -14.21 -5.41 -16.21
CA ALA A 267 -14.77 -6.19 -17.32
C ALA A 267 -14.04 -7.53 -17.46
N PHE A 268 -12.70 -7.51 -17.42
CA PHE A 268 -11.89 -8.73 -17.47
C PHE A 268 -12.17 -9.67 -16.29
N GLY A 269 -12.25 -9.14 -15.06
CA GLY A 269 -12.61 -9.92 -13.88
C GLY A 269 -14.01 -10.53 -13.97
N ALA A 270 -15.01 -9.76 -14.41
CA ALA A 270 -16.38 -10.23 -14.59
C ALA A 270 -16.50 -11.31 -15.68
N LEU A 271 -15.80 -11.16 -16.80
CA LEU A 271 -15.75 -12.16 -17.86
C LEU A 271 -15.14 -13.48 -17.36
N ARG A 272 -14.07 -13.41 -16.57
CA ARG A 272 -13.44 -14.60 -15.97
C ARG A 272 -14.37 -15.29 -14.96
N ALA A 273 -15.07 -14.52 -14.12
CA ALA A 273 -16.04 -15.06 -13.17
C ALA A 273 -17.20 -15.78 -13.88
N ARG A 274 -17.70 -15.22 -14.99
CA ARG A 274 -18.71 -15.87 -15.85
C ARG A 274 -18.19 -17.14 -16.51
N ALA A 275 -16.94 -17.15 -16.99
CA ALA A 275 -16.32 -18.32 -17.60
C ALA A 275 -16.16 -19.48 -16.60
N LYS A 276 -15.77 -19.18 -15.35
CA LYS A 276 -15.66 -20.18 -14.27
C LYS A 276 -17.02 -20.81 -13.93
N LYS A 277 -18.08 -20.00 -13.75
CA LYS A 277 -19.44 -20.51 -13.52
C LYS A 277 -19.96 -21.41 -14.64
N LYS A 278 -19.58 -21.15 -15.90
CA LYS A 278 -19.99 -21.98 -17.04
C LYS A 278 -19.25 -23.33 -17.08
N HIS A 279 -18.05 -23.40 -16.52
CA HIS A 279 -17.26 -24.63 -16.43
C HIS A 279 -17.69 -25.51 -15.25
N ASP A 280 -18.10 -24.91 -14.11
CA ASP A 280 -18.57 -25.64 -12.93
C ASP A 280 -20.00 -26.21 -13.09
N ASN A 281 -20.76 -25.72 -14.08
CA ASN A 281 -22.13 -26.19 -14.42
C ASN A 281 -22.18 -27.25 -15.54
N LYS A 282 -21.03 -27.75 -16.00
CA LYS A 282 -20.92 -28.83 -16.99
C LYS A 282 -20.36 -30.09 -16.34
#